data_AF-A0A3B1D649-F1
#
_entry.id   AF-A0A3B1D649-F1
#
_cell.length_a   1.000
_cell.length_b   1.000
_cell.length_c   1.000
_cell.angle_alpha   90.00
_cell.angle_beta   90.00
_cell.angle_gamma   90.00
#
_symmetry.space_group_name_H-M   'P 1'
#
loop_
_entity.id
_entity.type
_entity.pdbx_description
1 polymer ?
#
loop_
_entity_poly.entity_id
_entity_poly.type
_entity_poly.pdbx_seq_one_letter_code
_entity_poly.pdbx_strand_id
1 'polypeptide(L)'
;MSVDPKKQRKILIVHGVQSGSDEDQKQDRIITELVNNRLGNIPLDFKSELYRYENINDAAQKKIRLLSNLLIKTPVGEFVAKKVIDTVGDVVTSYLNTSTAAKIREGLKKQILENYDNGYPCYIVAHSLGSIYAFDVINALMKEDEYFDRGSRKTWPVQGLMTLGSPIGLSIFKNKNRKKVTNLGPGNKWFRWLNFWDRTDPIVSGNIFGKQLQGYDIAEKYQSKSLNQGWVIRDKTVDTGKVWLMAHVGYWDNPVVGDHLVDMITN
;
A
#
# COMPACT_ATOMS: atom_id res chain seq x y z
N MET A 1 -20.31 15.75 -1.15
CA MET A 1 -20.81 14.35 -1.02
C MET A 1 -20.34 13.76 0.30
N SER A 2 -20.84 12.62 0.74
CA SER A 2 -20.44 12.04 2.04
C SER A 2 -20.60 10.52 2.09
N VAL A 3 -19.66 9.84 2.73
CA VAL A 3 -19.78 8.40 3.01
C VAL A 3 -20.84 8.12 4.07
N ASP A 4 -21.55 7.01 3.91
CA ASP A 4 -22.54 6.50 4.84
C ASP A 4 -21.99 5.25 5.57
N PRO A 5 -21.73 5.30 6.89
CA PRO A 5 -21.20 4.17 7.64
C PRO A 5 -22.15 2.96 7.71
N LYS A 6 -23.42 3.12 7.32
CA LYS A 6 -24.40 2.04 7.21
C LYS A 6 -24.30 1.26 5.90
N LYS A 7 -23.62 1.79 4.88
CA LYS A 7 -23.38 1.06 3.63
C LYS A 7 -22.26 0.04 3.80
N GLN A 8 -22.23 -0.92 2.88
CA GLN A 8 -21.14 -1.89 2.75
C GLN A 8 -19.78 -1.20 2.76
N ARG A 9 -18.87 -1.70 3.59
CA ARG A 9 -17.48 -1.21 3.63
C ARG A 9 -16.69 -1.77 2.47
N LYS A 10 -15.90 -0.93 1.81
CA LYS A 10 -14.99 -1.33 0.73
C LYS A 10 -13.60 -1.48 1.29
N ILE A 11 -12.99 -2.64 1.06
CA ILE A 11 -11.57 -2.86 1.30
C ILE A 11 -10.90 -2.88 -0.07
N LEU A 12 -10.22 -1.80 -0.42
CA LEU A 12 -9.52 -1.67 -1.69
C LEU A 12 -8.07 -2.15 -1.53
N ILE A 13 -7.77 -3.30 -2.11
CA ILE A 13 -6.43 -3.86 -2.16
C ILE A 13 -5.67 -3.21 -3.31
N VAL A 14 -4.50 -2.64 -3.03
CA VAL A 14 -3.59 -2.06 -4.03
C VAL A 14 -2.34 -2.92 -4.09
N HIS A 15 -2.22 -3.72 -5.13
CA HIS A 15 -1.11 -4.66 -5.30
C HIS A 15 -0.72 -4.79 -6.78
N GLY A 16 0.60 -4.79 -7.03
CA GLY A 16 1.19 -5.12 -8.33
C GLY A 16 1.83 -6.50 -8.24
N VAL A 17 1.81 -7.23 -9.35
CA VAL A 17 2.36 -8.59 -9.40
C VAL A 17 3.87 -8.58 -9.39
N GLN A 18 4.46 -9.51 -8.65
CA GLN A 18 5.91 -9.73 -8.61
C GLN A 18 6.39 -10.84 -9.56
N SER A 19 5.47 -11.67 -10.07
CA SER A 19 5.67 -12.64 -11.14
C SER A 19 4.32 -13.25 -11.56
N GLY A 20 3.79 -12.98 -12.75
CA GLY A 20 2.50 -13.55 -13.20
C GLY A 20 1.78 -12.68 -14.22
N SER A 21 0.46 -12.85 -14.32
CA SER A 21 -0.46 -11.88 -14.92
C SER A 21 -1.46 -11.38 -13.86
N ASP A 22 -2.27 -10.38 -14.20
CA ASP A 22 -3.37 -9.94 -13.34
C ASP A 22 -4.24 -11.14 -12.91
N GLU A 23 -4.48 -12.13 -13.76
CA GLU A 23 -5.34 -13.29 -13.44
C GLU A 23 -4.82 -14.13 -12.26
N ASP A 24 -3.52 -14.07 -11.96
CA ASP A 24 -2.89 -14.81 -10.86
C ASP A 24 -3.10 -14.16 -9.49
N GLN A 25 -3.45 -12.87 -9.45
CA GLN A 25 -3.68 -12.19 -8.17
C GLN A 25 -5.05 -12.56 -7.58
N LYS A 26 -5.05 -12.95 -6.31
CA LYS A 26 -6.24 -13.36 -5.54
C LYS A 26 -6.30 -12.69 -4.17
N GLN A 27 -5.60 -11.58 -3.99
CA GLN A 27 -5.45 -10.89 -2.70
C GLN A 27 -6.79 -10.35 -2.16
N ASP A 28 -7.74 -10.02 -3.02
CA ASP A 28 -9.13 -9.74 -2.64
C ASP A 28 -9.77 -10.93 -1.92
N ARG A 29 -9.59 -12.15 -2.43
CA ARG A 29 -10.12 -13.37 -1.83
C ARG A 29 -9.41 -13.70 -0.52
N ILE A 30 -8.07 -13.59 -0.51
CA ILE A 30 -7.27 -13.83 0.70
C ILE A 30 -7.66 -12.85 1.81
N ILE A 31 -7.80 -11.56 1.51
CA ILE A 31 -8.25 -10.56 2.50
C ILE A 31 -9.69 -10.83 2.94
N THR A 32 -10.58 -11.24 2.03
CA THR A 32 -11.95 -11.61 2.38
C THR A 32 -11.97 -12.75 3.39
N GLU A 33 -11.23 -13.83 3.12
CA GLU A 33 -11.08 -14.96 4.03
C GLU A 33 -10.42 -14.54 5.36
N LEU A 34 -9.37 -13.72 5.28
CA LEU A 34 -8.65 -13.22 6.44
C LEU A 34 -9.57 -12.45 7.38
N VAL A 35 -10.41 -11.56 6.85
CA VAL A 35 -11.41 -10.79 7.61
C VAL A 35 -12.52 -11.68 8.13
N ASN A 36 -13.11 -12.55 7.29
CA ASN A 36 -14.20 -13.44 7.70
C ASN A 36 -13.81 -14.35 8.87
N ASN A 37 -12.61 -14.92 8.84
CA ASN A 37 -12.11 -15.78 9.91
C ASN A 37 -11.94 -15.03 11.25
N ARG A 38 -11.93 -13.70 11.25
CA ARG A 38 -11.68 -12.84 12.43
C ARG A 38 -12.92 -12.10 12.89
N LEU A 39 -13.91 -11.91 12.02
CA LEU A 39 -15.19 -11.30 12.38
C LEU A 39 -15.99 -12.17 13.34
N GLY A 40 -15.82 -13.50 13.30
CA GLY A 40 -16.62 -14.42 14.10
C GLY A 40 -18.11 -14.20 13.82
N ASN A 41 -18.87 -13.74 14.84
CA ASN A 41 -20.30 -13.45 14.73
C ASN A 41 -20.63 -11.94 14.57
N ILE A 42 -19.64 -11.08 14.35
CA ILE A 42 -19.87 -9.64 14.17
C ILE A 42 -20.56 -9.41 12.82
N PRO A 43 -21.78 -8.84 12.77
CA PRO A 43 -22.49 -8.59 11.51
C PRO A 43 -21.89 -7.36 10.82
N LEU A 44 -20.81 -7.57 10.07
CA LEU A 44 -20.15 -6.54 9.28
C LEU A 44 -20.27 -6.82 7.79
N ASP A 45 -20.99 -5.95 7.08
CA ASP A 45 -21.05 -6.01 5.61
C ASP A 45 -19.83 -5.31 5.00
N PHE A 46 -19.02 -6.07 4.28
CA PHE A 46 -17.86 -5.57 3.56
C PHE A 46 -17.64 -6.30 2.23
N LYS A 47 -16.91 -5.65 1.33
CA LYS A 47 -16.44 -6.24 0.07
C LYS A 47 -15.00 -5.85 -0.18
N SER A 48 -14.18 -6.85 -0.47
CA SER A 48 -12.81 -6.66 -0.94
C SER A 48 -12.79 -6.47 -2.46
N GLU A 49 -12.02 -5.50 -2.91
CA GLU A 49 -11.84 -5.15 -4.32
C GLU A 49 -10.33 -5.03 -4.60
N LEU A 50 -9.87 -5.50 -5.75
CA LEU A 50 -8.45 -5.47 -6.11
C LEU A 50 -8.21 -4.45 -7.22
N TYR A 51 -7.43 -3.41 -6.93
CA TYR A 51 -6.92 -2.48 -7.92
C TYR A 51 -5.65 -3.05 -8.56
N ARG A 52 -5.80 -3.45 -9.82
CA ARG A 52 -4.78 -4.11 -10.63
C ARG A 52 -4.09 -3.10 -11.52
N TYR A 53 -2.77 -3.14 -11.56
CA TYR A 53 -1.99 -2.23 -12.39
C TYR A 53 -0.80 -2.87 -13.09
N GLU A 54 -0.67 -4.21 -13.05
CA GLU A 54 0.46 -4.91 -13.67
C GLU A 54 0.47 -4.71 -15.18
N ASN A 55 -0.67 -4.83 -15.86
CA ASN A 55 -0.76 -4.65 -17.31
C ASN A 55 -0.24 -3.27 -17.78
N ILE A 56 -0.41 -2.24 -16.96
CA ILE A 56 0.07 -0.88 -17.23
C ILE A 56 1.60 -0.80 -17.01
N ASN A 57 2.11 -1.57 -16.05
CA ASN A 57 3.51 -1.66 -15.68
C ASN A 57 4.33 -2.51 -16.68
N ASP A 58 3.84 -3.69 -17.08
CA ASP A 58 4.48 -4.60 -18.04
C ASP A 58 4.72 -3.94 -19.41
N ALA A 59 3.75 -3.15 -19.88
CA ALA A 59 3.88 -2.40 -21.13
C ALA A 59 5.02 -1.35 -21.07
N ALA A 60 5.27 -0.78 -19.89
CA ALA A 60 6.35 0.18 -19.66
C ALA A 60 7.72 -0.50 -19.48
N GLN A 61 7.74 -1.70 -18.90
CA GLN A 61 8.96 -2.43 -18.55
C GLN A 61 9.60 -3.21 -19.71
N LYS A 62 8.93 -3.35 -20.87
CA LYS A 62 9.54 -3.97 -22.08
C LYS A 62 10.91 -3.38 -22.45
N LYS A 63 11.13 -2.07 -22.23
CA LYS A 63 12.42 -1.41 -22.49
C LYS A 63 13.48 -1.64 -21.39
N ILE A 64 13.06 -1.83 -20.14
CA ILE A 64 13.97 -2.06 -19.00
C ILE A 64 14.42 -3.53 -18.95
N ARG A 65 13.53 -4.47 -19.31
CA ARG A 65 13.86 -5.91 -19.43
C ARG A 65 15.01 -6.18 -20.43
N LEU A 66 15.10 -5.40 -21.51
CA LEU A 66 16.21 -5.49 -22.48
C LEU A 66 17.59 -5.17 -21.89
N LEU A 67 17.67 -4.22 -20.95
CA LEU A 67 18.92 -3.86 -20.26
C LEU A 67 19.32 -4.90 -19.20
N SER A 68 18.35 -5.59 -18.60
CA SER A 68 18.61 -6.59 -17.55
C SER A 68 19.09 -7.96 -18.06
N ASN A 69 18.85 -8.29 -19.33
CA ASN A 69 19.29 -9.54 -19.95
C ASN A 69 20.82 -9.69 -20.05
N LEU A 70 21.58 -8.62 -19.76
CA LEU A 70 23.06 -8.63 -19.74
C LEU A 70 23.66 -9.09 -18.40
N LEU A 71 22.87 -9.19 -17.32
CA LEU A 71 23.37 -9.40 -15.95
C LEU A 71 23.19 -10.82 -15.39
N ILE A 72 22.61 -11.77 -16.13
CA ILE A 72 22.28 -13.10 -15.60
C ILE A 72 23.09 -14.18 -16.34
N LYS A 73 24.12 -14.73 -15.68
CA LYS A 73 24.78 -15.98 -16.09
C LYS A 73 24.93 -16.92 -14.88
N THR A 74 23.84 -17.48 -14.36
CA THR A 74 23.88 -18.77 -13.61
C THR A 74 22.49 -19.43 -13.51
N PRO A 75 22.40 -20.79 -13.48
CA PRO A 75 21.14 -21.54 -13.63
C PRO A 75 20.22 -21.56 -12.40
N VAL A 76 20.78 -21.44 -11.19
CA VAL A 76 19.99 -21.35 -9.93
C VAL A 76 19.48 -19.91 -9.71
N GLY A 77 20.01 -18.95 -10.48
CA GLY A 77 19.73 -17.53 -10.36
C GLY A 77 18.53 -17.02 -11.17
N GLU A 78 17.96 -17.76 -12.13
CA GLU A 78 16.93 -17.20 -13.03
C GLU A 78 15.61 -16.83 -12.34
N PHE A 79 15.06 -17.71 -11.50
CA PHE A 79 13.78 -17.46 -10.82
C PHE A 79 13.90 -16.36 -9.74
N VAL A 80 15.02 -16.36 -9.05
CA VAL A 80 15.39 -15.40 -8.01
C VAL A 80 15.70 -14.04 -8.65
N ALA A 81 16.51 -14.00 -9.72
CA ALA A 81 16.85 -12.78 -10.43
C ALA A 81 15.65 -12.14 -11.11
N LYS A 82 14.72 -12.91 -11.71
CA LYS A 82 13.53 -12.34 -12.37
C LYS A 82 12.66 -11.57 -11.38
N LYS A 83 12.36 -12.14 -10.20
CA LYS A 83 11.58 -11.46 -9.14
C LYS A 83 12.29 -10.23 -8.57
N VAL A 84 13.62 -10.30 -8.45
CA VAL A 84 14.41 -9.17 -7.96
C VAL A 84 14.49 -8.06 -9.00
N ILE A 85 14.66 -8.38 -10.27
CA ILE A 85 14.70 -7.42 -11.39
C ILE A 85 13.34 -6.77 -11.58
N ASP A 86 12.24 -7.52 -11.51
CA ASP A 86 10.89 -6.97 -11.58
C ASP A 86 10.66 -6.00 -10.40
N THR A 87 11.08 -6.36 -9.18
CA THR A 87 10.99 -5.48 -7.99
C THR A 87 11.87 -4.23 -8.09
N VAL A 88 13.07 -4.32 -8.66
CA VAL A 88 13.97 -3.18 -8.89
C VAL A 88 13.47 -2.29 -10.04
N GLY A 89 12.93 -2.88 -11.11
CA GLY A 89 12.35 -2.17 -12.26
C GLY A 89 11.08 -1.40 -11.88
N ASP A 90 10.27 -2.00 -11.01
CA ASP A 90 9.14 -1.41 -10.31
C ASP A 90 9.57 -0.17 -9.51
N VAL A 91 10.57 -0.32 -8.64
CA VAL A 91 11.14 0.77 -7.84
C VAL A 91 11.61 1.91 -8.73
N VAL A 92 12.33 1.62 -9.81
CA VAL A 92 12.80 2.60 -10.79
C VAL A 92 11.63 3.30 -11.50
N THR A 93 10.60 2.57 -11.94
CA THR A 93 9.43 3.15 -12.63
C THR A 93 8.61 4.07 -11.71
N SER A 94 8.44 3.70 -10.45
CA SER A 94 7.78 4.51 -9.42
C SER A 94 8.61 5.72 -8.99
N TYR A 95 9.94 5.58 -8.96
CA TYR A 95 10.88 6.65 -8.63
C TYR A 95 10.97 7.70 -9.75
N LEU A 96 11.01 7.26 -11.01
CA LEU A 96 11.22 8.12 -12.17
C LEU A 96 10.01 8.96 -12.58
N ASN A 97 8.90 8.93 -11.83
CA ASN A 97 7.72 9.77 -12.09
C ASN A 97 7.23 9.69 -13.55
N THR A 98 7.23 8.47 -14.09
CA THR A 98 6.91 8.20 -15.50
C THR A 98 5.42 8.43 -15.79
N SER A 99 5.07 8.57 -17.07
CA SER A 99 3.68 8.61 -17.53
C SER A 99 2.87 7.37 -17.10
N THR A 100 3.53 6.22 -16.92
CA THR A 100 2.95 5.00 -16.36
C THR A 100 2.57 5.16 -14.89
N ALA A 101 3.49 5.63 -14.04
CA ALA A 101 3.21 5.88 -12.63
C ALA A 101 2.07 6.90 -12.45
N ALA A 102 2.00 7.92 -13.32
CA ALA A 102 0.88 8.86 -13.35
C ALA A 102 -0.45 8.16 -13.68
N LYS A 103 -0.50 7.32 -14.73
CA LYS A 103 -1.71 6.56 -15.09
C LYS A 103 -2.20 5.62 -13.97
N ILE A 104 -1.28 4.96 -13.27
CA ILE A 104 -1.60 4.09 -12.13
C ILE A 104 -2.23 4.93 -11.00
N ARG A 105 -1.64 6.08 -10.67
CA ARG A 105 -2.20 6.98 -9.65
C ARG A 105 -3.57 7.53 -10.03
N GLU A 106 -3.76 7.92 -11.28
CA GLU A 106 -5.06 8.40 -11.78
C GLU A 106 -6.13 7.30 -11.74
N GLY A 107 -5.80 6.08 -12.15
CA GLY A 107 -6.73 4.96 -12.07
C GLY A 107 -7.12 4.63 -10.63
N LEU A 108 -6.15 4.62 -9.71
CA LEU A 108 -6.41 4.41 -8.28
C LEU A 108 -7.26 5.54 -7.70
N LYS A 109 -6.94 6.80 -8.01
CA LYS A 109 -7.74 7.97 -7.59
C LYS A 109 -9.18 7.84 -8.08
N LYS A 110 -9.38 7.47 -9.34
CA LYS A 110 -10.71 7.27 -9.93
C LYS A 110 -11.52 6.23 -9.16
N GLN A 111 -10.96 5.06 -8.87
CA GLN A 111 -11.67 4.01 -8.14
C GLN A 111 -12.02 4.42 -6.70
N ILE A 112 -11.13 5.16 -6.02
CA ILE A 112 -11.40 5.71 -4.68
C ILE A 112 -12.59 6.68 -4.75
N LEU A 113 -12.58 7.61 -5.70
CA LEU A 113 -13.65 8.59 -5.86
C LEU A 113 -14.97 7.96 -6.30
N GLU A 114 -14.95 6.96 -7.17
CA GLU A 114 -16.16 6.19 -7.51
C GLU A 114 -16.80 5.55 -6.26
N ASN A 115 -16.00 4.99 -5.34
CA ASN A 115 -16.54 4.47 -4.09
C ASN A 115 -17.10 5.59 -3.19
N TYR A 116 -16.42 6.74 -3.13
CA TYR A 116 -16.85 7.90 -2.35
C TYR A 116 -18.16 8.52 -2.87
N ASP A 117 -18.31 8.66 -4.18
CA ASP A 117 -19.50 9.22 -4.83
C ASP A 117 -20.72 8.32 -4.63
N ASN A 118 -20.50 7.01 -4.57
CA ASN A 118 -21.52 6.03 -4.19
C ASN A 118 -21.79 5.99 -2.67
N GLY A 119 -21.07 6.76 -1.86
CA GLY A 119 -21.21 6.87 -0.42
C GLY A 119 -20.66 5.68 0.36
N TYR A 120 -19.81 4.84 -0.24
CA TYR A 120 -19.23 3.69 0.44
C TYR A 120 -18.02 4.10 1.30
N PRO A 121 -17.94 3.69 2.58
CA PRO A 121 -16.71 3.82 3.36
C PRO A 121 -15.61 2.95 2.77
N CYS A 122 -14.48 3.53 2.35
CA CYS A 122 -13.37 2.83 1.71
C CYS A 122 -12.12 2.77 2.59
N TYR A 123 -11.52 1.60 2.73
CA TYR A 123 -10.27 1.34 3.46
C TYR A 123 -9.25 0.74 2.50
N ILE A 124 -8.00 1.19 2.55
CA ILE A 124 -6.97 0.74 1.60
C ILE A 124 -6.01 -0.23 2.28
N VAL A 125 -5.77 -1.37 1.64
CA VAL A 125 -4.69 -2.31 1.99
C VAL A 125 -3.70 -2.33 0.83
N ALA A 126 -2.51 -1.79 1.04
CA ALA A 126 -1.54 -1.58 -0.03
C ALA A 126 -0.24 -2.33 0.25
N HIS A 127 0.22 -3.14 -0.70
CA HIS A 127 1.39 -3.99 -0.52
C HIS A 127 2.54 -3.57 -1.43
N SER A 128 3.77 -3.62 -0.91
CA SER A 128 4.99 -3.33 -1.68
C SER A 128 4.91 -1.96 -2.37
N LEU A 129 5.19 -1.86 -3.68
CA LEU A 129 4.97 -0.65 -4.47
C LEU A 129 3.57 -0.06 -4.40
N GLY A 130 2.53 -0.89 -4.21
CA GLY A 130 1.16 -0.43 -4.07
C GLY A 130 1.03 0.59 -2.93
N SER A 131 1.83 0.44 -1.87
CA SER A 131 1.88 1.41 -0.77
C SER A 131 2.36 2.80 -1.20
N ILE A 132 3.24 2.87 -2.19
CA ILE A 132 3.74 4.15 -2.74
C ILE A 132 2.63 4.84 -3.52
N TYR A 133 1.90 4.11 -4.37
CA TYR A 133 0.80 4.67 -5.14
C TYR A 133 -0.35 5.11 -4.25
N ALA A 134 -0.74 4.27 -3.27
CA ALA A 134 -1.75 4.61 -2.29
C ALA A 134 -1.38 5.86 -1.49
N PHE A 135 -0.13 5.93 -0.99
CA PHE A 135 0.35 7.10 -0.26
C PHE A 135 0.29 8.38 -1.11
N ASP A 136 0.78 8.33 -2.35
CA ASP A 136 0.78 9.49 -3.25
C ASP A 136 -0.65 9.98 -3.53
N VAL A 137 -1.58 9.06 -3.83
CA VAL A 137 -2.99 9.40 -4.15
C VAL A 137 -3.72 9.96 -2.94
N ILE A 138 -3.57 9.35 -1.75
CA ILE A 138 -4.19 9.86 -0.51
C ILE A 138 -3.67 11.27 -0.21
N ASN A 139 -2.35 11.48 -0.31
CA ASN A 139 -1.76 12.80 -0.09
C ASN A 139 -2.20 13.84 -1.13
N ALA A 140 -2.48 13.43 -2.37
CA ALA A 140 -3.03 14.33 -3.37
C ALA A 140 -4.46 14.73 -3.02
N LEU A 141 -5.32 13.75 -2.67
CA LEU A 141 -6.71 14.01 -2.26
C LEU A 141 -6.79 14.87 -0.99
N MET A 142 -5.87 14.71 -0.05
CA MET A 142 -5.81 15.52 1.17
C MET A 142 -5.42 16.99 0.94
N LYS A 143 -4.96 17.36 -0.26
CA LYS A 143 -4.70 18.76 -0.64
C LYS A 143 -5.92 19.42 -1.27
N GLU A 144 -6.97 18.66 -1.56
CA GLU A 144 -8.20 19.16 -2.16
C GLU A 144 -9.15 19.54 -1.01
N ASP A 145 -9.62 20.80 -0.99
CA ASP A 145 -10.38 21.38 0.14
C ASP A 145 -11.73 20.69 0.41
N GLU A 146 -12.24 19.95 -0.58
CA GLU A 146 -13.51 19.24 -0.52
C GLU A 146 -13.45 17.89 0.21
N TYR A 147 -12.25 17.40 0.52
CA TYR A 147 -12.02 16.12 1.18
C TYR A 147 -11.34 16.28 2.53
N PHE A 148 -11.48 15.25 3.36
CA PHE A 148 -10.74 15.12 4.61
C PHE A 148 -11.01 16.20 5.68
N ASP A 149 -12.21 16.81 5.69
CA ASP A 149 -12.64 17.67 6.79
C ASP A 149 -12.51 16.93 8.14
N ARG A 150 -11.63 17.41 9.01
CA ARG A 150 -11.34 16.79 10.30
C ARG A 150 -12.44 17.00 11.35
N GLY A 151 -13.51 17.71 11.02
CA GLY A 151 -14.77 17.70 11.76
C GLY A 151 -15.62 16.45 11.48
N SER A 152 -15.48 15.84 10.30
CA SER A 152 -16.35 14.75 9.85
C SER A 152 -15.65 13.74 8.94
N ARG A 153 -15.46 12.51 9.43
CA ARG A 153 -14.98 11.39 8.60
C ARG A 153 -15.88 11.06 7.40
N LYS A 154 -17.11 11.58 7.40
CA LYS A 154 -18.03 11.37 6.27
C LYS A 154 -17.53 12.03 4.98
N THR A 155 -16.67 13.05 5.06
CA THR A 155 -16.12 13.73 3.88
C THR A 155 -14.83 13.07 3.36
N TRP A 156 -14.43 11.91 3.92
CA TRP A 156 -13.14 11.31 3.62
C TRP A 156 -13.32 10.20 2.57
N PRO A 157 -12.74 10.34 1.37
CA PRO A 157 -12.78 9.28 0.36
C PRO A 157 -12.11 7.98 0.83
N VAL A 158 -11.15 8.09 1.75
CA VAL A 158 -10.47 6.95 2.38
C VAL A 158 -10.58 7.09 3.89
N GLN A 159 -11.00 6.02 4.57
CA GLN A 159 -11.23 5.97 6.01
C GLN A 159 -10.00 5.50 6.81
N GLY A 160 -9.11 4.75 6.15
CA GLY A 160 -7.85 4.29 6.73
C GLY A 160 -6.93 3.66 5.70
N LEU A 161 -5.63 3.65 6.02
CA LEU A 161 -4.58 3.05 5.21
C LEU A 161 -3.86 1.96 6.01
N MET A 162 -3.76 0.78 5.41
CA MET A 162 -2.88 -0.29 5.86
C MET A 162 -1.82 -0.53 4.78
N THR A 163 -0.54 -0.49 5.15
CA THR A 163 0.56 -0.80 4.26
C THR A 163 1.27 -2.08 4.70
N LEU A 164 1.60 -2.95 3.75
CA LEU A 164 2.28 -4.22 3.98
C LEU A 164 3.61 -4.20 3.21
N GLY A 165 4.73 -4.50 3.87
CA GLY A 165 6.03 -4.58 3.19
C GLY A 165 6.41 -3.28 2.48
N SER A 166 6.06 -2.11 3.04
CA SER A 166 6.18 -0.84 2.33
C SER A 166 7.63 -0.39 2.20
N PRO A 167 8.11 -0.07 0.98
CA PRO A 167 9.45 0.48 0.81
C PRO A 167 9.51 1.99 1.04
N ILE A 168 8.40 2.65 1.42
CA ILE A 168 8.34 4.12 1.53
C ILE A 168 9.27 4.71 2.60
N GLY A 169 9.69 3.88 3.57
CA GLY A 169 10.70 4.25 4.56
C GLY A 169 12.09 4.42 3.95
N LEU A 170 12.41 3.69 2.87
CA LEU A 170 13.75 3.67 2.29
C LEU A 170 14.16 5.03 1.70
N SER A 171 15.44 5.36 1.80
CA SER A 171 16.00 6.63 1.33
C SER A 171 15.74 6.90 -0.16
N ILE A 172 15.70 5.85 -0.98
CA ILE A 172 15.42 5.96 -2.41
C ILE A 172 14.00 6.48 -2.70
N PHE A 173 13.04 6.26 -1.81
CA PHE A 173 11.69 6.80 -1.94
C PHE A 173 11.53 8.19 -1.33
N LYS A 174 12.58 8.75 -0.69
CA LYS A 174 12.62 10.12 -0.16
C LYS A 174 12.84 11.16 -1.27
N ASN A 175 11.94 11.24 -2.25
CA ASN A 175 11.90 12.40 -3.14
C ASN A 175 11.19 13.59 -2.45
N LYS A 176 11.22 14.80 -3.04
CA LYS A 176 10.64 16.02 -2.43
C LYS A 176 9.16 15.86 -2.01
N ASN A 177 8.39 15.01 -2.71
CA ASN A 177 6.96 14.88 -2.50
C ASN A 177 6.58 13.85 -1.42
N ARG A 178 7.51 12.98 -1.03
CA ARG A 178 7.29 11.91 -0.04
C ARG A 178 8.10 12.12 1.25
N LYS A 179 8.56 13.36 1.54
CA LYS A 179 9.29 13.64 2.78
C LYS A 179 8.39 13.79 4.01
N LYS A 180 7.10 14.02 3.79
CA LYS A 180 6.12 14.28 4.84
C LYS A 180 4.73 13.89 4.34
N VAL A 181 3.85 13.59 5.28
CA VAL A 181 2.41 13.53 5.02
C VAL A 181 1.83 14.94 4.85
N THR A 182 0.72 15.01 4.14
CA THR A 182 -0.08 16.23 3.95
C THR A 182 -0.75 16.60 5.27
N ASN A 183 -0.73 17.89 5.59
CA ASN A 183 -1.35 18.44 6.78
C ASN A 183 -2.86 18.54 6.55
N LEU A 184 -3.66 17.99 7.46
CA LEU A 184 -5.12 17.96 7.35
C LEU A 184 -5.80 19.18 7.99
N GLY A 185 -5.04 20.13 8.52
CA GLY A 185 -5.58 21.33 9.16
C GLY A 185 -6.18 21.06 10.55
N PRO A 186 -7.00 21.97 11.08
CA PRO A 186 -7.61 21.85 12.41
C PRO A 186 -8.74 20.81 12.44
N GLY A 187 -8.96 20.18 13.60
CA GLY A 187 -10.11 19.30 13.85
C GLY A 187 -9.76 18.15 14.79
N ASN A 188 -10.73 17.25 15.03
CA ASN A 188 -10.61 16.20 16.05
C ASN A 188 -10.56 14.77 15.50
N LYS A 189 -10.79 14.60 14.19
CA LYS A 189 -10.62 13.30 13.52
C LYS A 189 -9.18 13.13 13.06
N TRP A 190 -8.73 11.87 13.12
CA TRP A 190 -7.37 11.47 12.78
C TRP A 190 -7.39 10.38 11.72
N PHE A 191 -6.57 10.52 10.69
CA PHE A 191 -6.38 9.54 9.63
C PHE A 191 -5.44 8.43 10.12
N ARG A 192 -5.96 7.21 10.16
CA ARG A 192 -5.23 6.05 10.67
C ARG A 192 -4.39 5.45 9.56
N TRP A 193 -3.09 5.34 9.80
CA TRP A 193 -2.15 4.60 8.96
C TRP A 193 -1.46 3.50 9.79
N LEU A 194 -1.75 2.24 9.48
CA LEU A 194 -1.05 1.09 10.04
C LEU A 194 -0.02 0.57 9.04
N ASN A 195 1.25 0.52 9.43
CA ASN A 195 2.32 0.03 8.58
C ASN A 195 2.88 -1.29 9.14
N PHE A 196 2.71 -2.37 8.39
CA PHE A 196 3.19 -3.70 8.74
C PHE A 196 4.50 -4.02 8.03
N TRP A 197 5.46 -4.55 8.79
CA TRP A 197 6.74 -4.95 8.26
C TRP A 197 7.33 -6.13 9.00
N ASP A 198 8.09 -6.94 8.27
CA ASP A 198 8.88 -8.05 8.77
C ASP A 198 10.37 -7.70 8.67
N ARG A 199 11.16 -8.04 9.70
CA ARG A 199 12.61 -7.81 9.73
C ARG A 199 13.36 -8.59 8.67
N THR A 200 12.82 -9.73 8.24
CA THR A 200 13.40 -10.61 7.23
C THR A 200 13.01 -10.23 5.80
N ASP A 201 12.09 -9.27 5.65
CA ASP A 201 11.69 -8.72 4.36
C ASP A 201 12.80 -7.78 3.81
N PRO A 202 13.45 -8.13 2.69
CA PRO A 202 14.53 -7.33 2.12
C PRO A 202 14.05 -6.01 1.52
N ILE A 203 12.76 -5.89 1.17
CA ILE A 203 12.16 -4.68 0.57
C ILE A 203 11.94 -3.60 1.63
N VAL A 204 11.70 -3.98 2.89
CA VAL A 204 11.58 -3.02 4.00
C VAL A 204 12.90 -2.80 4.72
N SER A 205 13.61 -3.88 5.07
CA SER A 205 14.91 -3.78 5.74
C SER A 205 15.98 -3.12 4.86
N GLY A 206 15.72 -3.05 3.56
CA GLY A 206 16.64 -2.53 2.57
C GLY A 206 17.91 -3.37 2.43
N ASN A 207 17.95 -4.56 3.04
CA ASN A 207 19.01 -5.53 2.89
C ASN A 207 18.83 -6.30 1.58
N ILE A 208 18.94 -5.58 0.47
CA ILE A 208 19.00 -6.15 -0.86
C ILE A 208 20.47 -6.13 -1.27
N PHE A 209 21.05 -7.31 -1.55
CA PHE A 209 22.46 -7.47 -1.96
C PHE A 209 23.51 -7.10 -0.91
N GLY A 210 23.25 -7.31 0.39
CA GLY A 210 24.25 -7.15 1.46
C GLY A 210 24.57 -5.70 1.84
N LYS A 211 23.84 -4.71 1.32
CA LYS A 211 23.87 -3.33 1.80
C LYS A 211 22.66 -3.08 2.69
N GLN A 212 22.87 -2.73 3.96
CA GLN A 212 21.79 -2.27 4.83
C GLN A 212 21.40 -0.83 4.48
N LEU A 213 20.21 -0.62 3.92
CA LEU A 213 19.64 0.72 3.83
C LEU A 213 18.97 1.07 5.16
N GLN A 214 19.33 2.20 5.76
CA GLN A 214 18.79 2.61 7.05
C GLN A 214 17.34 3.15 6.96
N GLY A 215 16.56 2.85 8.00
CA GLY A 215 15.32 3.52 8.34
C GLY A 215 14.06 2.86 7.76
N TYR A 216 13.65 1.78 8.39
CA TYR A 216 12.37 1.13 8.16
C TYR A 216 11.24 1.70 9.05
N ASP A 217 11.57 2.54 10.04
CA ASP A 217 10.60 3.16 10.95
C ASP A 217 9.85 4.31 10.26
N ILE A 218 8.69 3.98 9.67
CA ILE A 218 7.84 4.94 8.94
C ILE A 218 7.15 5.89 9.90
N ALA A 219 6.67 5.41 11.05
CA ALA A 219 6.02 6.25 12.05
C ALA A 219 6.97 7.35 12.54
N GLU A 220 8.19 7.01 12.94
CA GLU A 220 9.18 7.99 13.40
C GLU A 220 9.48 9.05 12.33
N LYS A 221 9.56 8.64 11.06
CA LYS A 221 9.93 9.53 9.95
C LYS A 221 8.82 10.49 9.53
N TYR A 222 7.57 10.03 9.52
CA TYR A 222 6.46 10.80 8.98
C TYR A 222 5.64 11.50 10.07
N GLN A 223 5.81 11.14 11.34
CA GLN A 223 5.14 11.80 12.45
C GLN A 223 5.68 13.22 12.65
N SER A 224 4.76 14.16 12.83
CA SER A 224 5.05 15.57 13.15
C SER A 224 4.55 15.87 14.55
N LYS A 225 5.20 16.83 15.22
CA LYS A 225 4.72 17.38 16.49
C LYS A 225 3.49 18.29 16.32
N SER A 226 3.09 18.61 15.08
CA SER A 226 1.95 19.48 14.82
C SER A 226 0.61 18.76 15.03
N LEU A 227 -0.25 19.32 15.89
CA LEU A 227 -1.63 18.83 16.08
C LEU A 227 -2.48 18.92 14.80
N ASN A 228 -2.10 19.79 13.86
CA ASN A 228 -2.79 19.93 12.59
C ASN A 228 -2.42 18.84 11.59
N GLN A 229 -1.34 18.07 11.83
CA GLN A 229 -0.96 16.98 10.94
C GLN A 229 -2.15 16.06 10.67
N GLY A 230 -2.89 15.66 11.70
CA GLY A 230 -4.12 14.89 11.56
C GLY A 230 -3.91 13.41 11.18
N TRP A 231 -2.66 12.92 11.20
CA TRP A 231 -2.33 11.51 10.97
C TRP A 231 -2.02 10.81 12.29
N VAL A 232 -2.43 9.54 12.39
CA VAL A 232 -1.97 8.60 13.43
C VAL A 232 -1.31 7.44 12.70
N ILE A 233 0.02 7.44 12.71
CA ILE A 233 0.86 6.46 12.03
C ILE A 233 1.38 5.47 13.07
N ARG A 234 1.22 4.17 12.82
CA ARG A 234 1.71 3.11 13.72
C ARG A 234 2.43 2.04 12.93
N ASP A 235 3.71 1.84 13.27
CA ASP A 235 4.47 0.69 12.78
C ASP A 235 4.11 -0.56 13.59
N LYS A 236 3.99 -1.69 12.88
CA LYS A 236 3.62 -3.00 13.39
C LYS A 236 4.61 -4.02 12.83
N THR A 237 5.54 -4.43 13.69
CA THR A 237 6.43 -5.55 13.40
C THR A 237 5.62 -6.84 13.41
N VAL A 238 5.74 -7.64 12.36
CA VAL A 238 5.19 -8.99 12.30
C VAL A 238 6.28 -9.98 11.94
N ASP A 239 6.05 -11.24 12.32
CA ASP A 239 6.83 -12.38 11.85
C ASP A 239 5.94 -13.16 10.86
N THR A 240 6.36 -13.20 9.60
CA THR A 240 5.65 -13.95 8.55
C THR A 240 5.97 -15.44 8.58
N GLY A 241 6.94 -15.88 9.40
CA GLY A 241 7.47 -17.24 9.42
C GLY A 241 8.24 -17.62 8.15
N LYS A 242 8.51 -16.65 7.28
CA LYS A 242 9.17 -16.80 5.98
C LYS A 242 10.46 -15.98 5.99
N VAL A 243 11.31 -16.17 4.98
CA VAL A 243 12.57 -15.42 4.84
C VAL A 243 12.67 -14.77 3.47
N TRP A 244 13.41 -13.66 3.41
CA TRP A 244 13.77 -12.99 2.17
C TRP A 244 12.54 -12.59 1.33
N LEU A 245 12.51 -12.84 0.02
CA LEU A 245 11.34 -12.51 -0.81
C LEU A 245 10.05 -13.27 -0.41
N MET A 246 10.16 -14.42 0.27
CA MET A 246 8.98 -15.11 0.80
C MET A 246 8.38 -14.38 2.00
N ALA A 247 9.22 -13.73 2.82
CA ALA A 247 8.76 -12.84 3.88
C ALA A 247 8.00 -11.64 3.30
N HIS A 248 8.49 -11.09 2.19
CA HIS A 248 7.83 -9.98 1.53
C HIS A 248 6.40 -10.29 1.08
N VAL A 249 6.12 -11.50 0.57
CA VAL A 249 4.74 -11.89 0.22
C VAL A 249 3.97 -12.52 1.39
N GLY A 250 4.62 -12.71 2.54
CA GLY A 250 4.08 -13.45 3.68
C GLY A 250 3.00 -12.70 4.48
N TYR A 251 2.86 -11.38 4.30
CA TYR A 251 1.92 -10.58 5.07
C TYR A 251 0.46 -10.98 4.86
N TRP A 252 0.10 -11.47 3.67
CA TRP A 252 -1.28 -11.82 3.33
C TRP A 252 -1.86 -12.93 4.20
N ASP A 253 -0.99 -13.85 4.64
CA ASP A 253 -1.37 -15.01 5.44
C ASP A 253 -1.30 -14.72 6.96
N ASN A 254 -0.82 -13.52 7.35
CA ASN A 254 -0.52 -13.23 8.74
C ASN A 254 -1.81 -12.87 9.52
N PRO A 255 -2.14 -13.61 10.61
CA PRO A 255 -3.36 -13.36 11.38
C PRO A 255 -3.43 -11.95 11.98
N VAL A 256 -2.29 -11.40 12.41
CA VAL A 256 -2.21 -10.07 13.04
C VAL A 256 -2.59 -8.95 12.06
N VAL A 257 -2.34 -9.15 10.76
CA VAL A 257 -2.81 -8.24 9.71
C VAL A 257 -4.34 -8.25 9.65
N GLY A 258 -4.95 -9.44 9.73
CA GLY A 258 -6.39 -9.62 9.77
C GLY A 258 -7.05 -8.96 10.98
N ASP A 259 -6.51 -9.21 12.17
CA ASP A 259 -7.03 -8.65 13.42
C ASP A 259 -7.07 -7.12 13.39
N HIS A 260 -5.98 -6.50 12.92
CA HIS A 260 -5.88 -5.06 12.81
C HIS A 260 -6.70 -4.47 11.65
N LEU A 261 -6.94 -5.25 10.60
CA LEU A 261 -7.84 -4.83 9.52
C LEU A 261 -9.27 -4.81 10.02
N VAL A 262 -9.72 -5.84 10.74
CA VAL A 262 -11.04 -5.87 11.40
C VAL A 262 -11.19 -4.67 12.33
N ASP A 263 -10.23 -4.43 13.23
CA ASP A 263 -10.24 -3.25 14.12
C ASP A 263 -10.27 -1.91 13.35
N MET A 264 -9.65 -1.84 12.18
CA MET A 264 -9.70 -0.63 11.36
C MET A 264 -11.08 -0.40 10.75
N ILE A 265 -11.72 -1.45 10.22
CA ILE A 265 -12.98 -1.32 9.49
C ILE A 265 -14.20 -1.27 10.41
N THR A 266 -14.10 -1.72 11.66
CA THR A 266 -15.21 -1.63 12.63
C THR A 266 -15.29 -0.29 13.37
N ASN A 267 -14.22 0.52 13.36
CA ASN A 267 -14.08 1.78 14.13
C ASN A 267 -14.03 3.05 13.27
#